data_AF-A0A7C1E990-F1
#
_entry.id   AF-A0A7C1E990-F1
#
_cell.length_a   1.000
_cell.length_b   1.000
_cell.length_c   1.000
_cell.angle_alpha   90.00
_cell.angle_beta   90.00
_cell.angle_gamma   90.00
#
_symmetry.space_group_name_H-M   'P 1'
#
loop_
_entity.id
_entity.type
_entity.pdbx_description
1 polymer ?
#
loop_
_entity_poly.entity_id
_entity_poly.type
_entity_poly.pdbx_seq_one_letter_code
_entity_poly.pdbx_strand_id
1 'polypeptide(L)'
;MSGEMLLLSALAGVAVIFALGVLVSKDNFYSALFMSVTLVLVATVYAFFDLQPVFVLIVFIFVGAIGIVTVALAATYRSAPERQFSGLWAVPVAIATVIIAGSIFMARPQPAVPGAIEFDLAQFIPQTEYLLIVVLLVSLVVLLLLSILEIGVGRRS
;
A
#
# COMPACT_ATOMS: atom_id res chain seq x y z
N MET A 1 3.04 21.22 -20.30
CA MET A 1 3.41 19.98 -19.59
C MET A 1 4.41 19.24 -20.45
N SER A 2 5.52 18.78 -19.87
CA SER A 2 6.44 17.86 -20.55
C SER A 2 5.78 16.49 -20.75
N GLY A 3 6.27 15.69 -21.72
CA GLY A 3 5.72 14.35 -22.00
C GLY A 3 5.79 13.40 -20.80
N GLU A 4 6.85 13.51 -19.99
CA GLU A 4 7.01 12.76 -18.74
C GLU A 4 5.92 13.10 -17.71
N MET A 5 5.56 14.38 -17.61
CA MET A 5 4.53 14.84 -16.67
C MET A 5 3.13 14.34 -17.07
N LEU A 6 2.87 14.26 -18.38
CA LEU A 6 1.64 13.64 -18.91
C LEU A 6 1.61 12.15 -18.58
N LEU A 7 2.70 11.43 -18.82
CA LEU A 7 2.79 10.00 -18.54
C LEU A 7 2.61 9.72 -17.04
N LEU A 8 3.28 10.48 -16.17
CA LEU A 8 3.13 10.36 -14.72
C LEU A 8 1.69 10.63 -14.27
N SER A 9 1.05 11.68 -14.82
CA SER A 9 -0.34 11.99 -14.51
C SER A 9 -1.31 10.91 -14.98
N ALA A 10 -1.05 10.30 -16.14
CA ALA A 10 -1.84 9.18 -16.65
C ALA A 10 -1.65 7.94 -15.77
N LEU A 11 -0.41 7.62 -15.38
CA LEU A 11 -0.11 6.50 -14.49
C LEU A 11 -0.79 6.67 -13.12
N ALA A 12 -0.72 7.86 -12.54
CA ALA A 12 -1.38 8.19 -11.29
C ALA A 12 -2.92 8.12 -11.42
N GLY A 13 -3.47 8.62 -12.52
CA GLY A 13 -4.90 8.53 -12.80
C GLY A 13 -5.38 7.08 -12.91
N VAL A 14 -4.64 6.23 -13.63
CA VAL A 14 -4.94 4.79 -13.73
C VAL A 14 -4.83 4.13 -12.36
N ALA A 15 -3.81 4.44 -11.55
CA ALA A 15 -3.69 3.92 -10.20
C ALA A 15 -4.90 4.26 -9.32
N VAL A 16 -5.39 5.50 -9.39
CA VAL A 16 -6.61 5.92 -8.67
C VAL A 16 -7.84 5.15 -9.16
N ILE A 17 -7.99 4.95 -10.46
CA ILE A 17 -9.12 4.17 -11.02
C ILE A 17 -9.09 2.73 -10.50
N PHE A 18 -7.93 2.09 -10.50
CA PHE A 18 -7.78 0.73 -9.94
C PHE A 18 -8.06 0.70 -8.43
N ALA A 19 -7.61 1.71 -7.67
CA ALA A 19 -7.91 1.83 -6.25
C ALA A 19 -9.42 1.96 -5.99
N LEU A 20 -10.13 2.76 -6.79
CA LEU A 20 -11.60 2.85 -6.73
C LEU A 20 -12.27 1.53 -7.15
N GLY A 21 -11.67 0.81 -8.09
CA GLY A 21 -12.10 -0.53 -8.50
C GLY A 21 -12.16 -1.53 -7.34
N VAL A 22 -11.28 -1.39 -6.34
CA VAL A 22 -11.31 -2.20 -5.10
C VAL A 22 -12.62 -2.02 -4.33
N LEU A 23 -13.13 -0.78 -4.25
CA LEU A 23 -14.36 -0.43 -3.51
C LEU A 23 -15.63 -0.80 -4.28
N VAL A 24 -15.59 -0.73 -5.61
CA VAL A 24 -16.75 -1.04 -6.46
C VAL A 24 -16.93 -2.55 -6.65
N SER A 25 -15.83 -3.30 -6.60
CA SER A 25 -15.84 -4.75 -6.77
C SER A 25 -16.65 -5.42 -5.68
N LYS A 26 -17.61 -6.25 -6.10
CA LYS A 26 -18.46 -7.02 -5.18
C LYS A 26 -17.77 -8.27 -4.66
N ASP A 27 -16.80 -8.80 -5.40
CA ASP A 27 -16.10 -10.03 -5.06
C ASP A 27 -14.72 -9.70 -4.49
N ASN A 28 -14.40 -10.27 -3.33
CA ASN A 28 -13.12 -10.09 -2.65
C ASN A 28 -11.94 -10.49 -3.55
N PHE A 29 -12.12 -11.44 -4.47
CA PHE A 29 -11.08 -11.82 -5.42
C PHE A 29 -10.71 -10.67 -6.36
N TYR A 30 -11.72 -10.01 -6.96
CA TYR A 30 -11.47 -8.88 -7.84
C TYR A 30 -10.96 -7.66 -7.07
N SER A 31 -11.46 -7.42 -5.85
CA SER A 31 -10.91 -6.38 -4.97
C SER A 31 -9.43 -6.60 -4.66
N ALA A 32 -9.02 -7.84 -4.34
CA ALA A 32 -7.63 -8.19 -4.07
C ALA A 32 -6.73 -8.07 -5.32
N LEU A 33 -7.25 -8.43 -6.50
CA LEU A 33 -6.54 -8.22 -7.76
C LEU A 33 -6.33 -6.74 -8.07
N PHE A 34 -7.39 -5.93 -7.97
CA PHE A 34 -7.29 -4.49 -8.20
C PHE A 34 -6.36 -3.80 -7.20
N MET A 35 -6.36 -4.25 -5.94
CA MET A 35 -5.39 -3.79 -4.94
C MET A 35 -3.96 -4.11 -5.36
N SER A 36 -3.70 -5.35 -5.80
CA SER A 36 -2.36 -5.78 -6.23
C SER A 36 -1.86 -4.96 -7.43
N VAL A 37 -2.72 -4.71 -8.42
CA VAL A 37 -2.39 -3.87 -9.57
C VAL A 37 -2.15 -2.42 -9.15
N THR A 38 -2.96 -1.87 -8.24
CA THR A 38 -2.76 -0.52 -7.69
C THR A 38 -1.38 -0.38 -7.07
N LEU A 39 -0.94 -1.38 -6.28
CA LEU A 39 0.38 -1.38 -5.65
C LEU A 39 1.52 -1.44 -6.67
N VAL A 40 1.38 -2.21 -7.75
CA VAL A 40 2.37 -2.20 -8.84
C VAL A 40 2.45 -0.83 -9.49
N LEU A 41 1.31 -0.20 -9.80
CA LEU A 41 1.28 1.14 -10.40
C LEU A 41 1.91 2.20 -9.46
N VAL A 42 1.62 2.12 -8.16
CA VAL A 42 2.25 2.98 -7.15
C VAL A 42 3.76 2.73 -7.09
N ALA A 43 4.21 1.48 -7.10
CA ALA A 43 5.64 1.17 -7.16
C ALA A 43 6.28 1.81 -8.40
N THR A 44 5.65 1.70 -9.57
CA THR A 44 6.12 2.32 -10.81
C THR A 44 6.22 3.85 -10.68
N VAL A 45 5.26 4.51 -10.01
CA VAL A 45 5.36 5.94 -9.69
C VAL A 45 6.61 6.23 -8.86
N TYR A 46 6.93 5.41 -7.85
CA TYR A 46 8.18 5.57 -7.07
C TYR A 46 9.44 5.36 -7.93
N ALA A 47 9.43 4.40 -8.85
CA ALA A 47 10.54 4.19 -9.78
C ALA A 47 10.76 5.40 -10.70
N PHE A 48 9.70 6.12 -11.10
CA PHE A 48 9.80 7.37 -11.86
C PHE A 48 10.53 8.49 -11.11
N PHE A 49 10.57 8.45 -9.78
CA PHE A 49 11.29 9.40 -8.94
C PHE A 49 12.69 8.91 -8.53
N ASP A 50 13.21 7.87 -9.20
CA ASP A 50 14.53 7.27 -8.93
C ASP A 50 14.64 6.59 -7.55
N LEU A 51 13.50 6.10 -7.04
CA LEU A 51 13.42 5.37 -5.75
C LEU A 51 13.33 3.85 -5.98
N GLN A 52 14.29 3.26 -6.68
CA GLN A 52 14.29 1.83 -7.01
C GLN A 52 14.21 0.90 -5.78
N PRO A 53 14.91 1.16 -4.65
CA PRO A 53 14.78 0.31 -3.47
C PRO A 53 13.34 0.21 -2.96
N VAL A 54 12.59 1.32 -3.00
CA VAL A 54 11.18 1.37 -2.61
C VAL A 54 10.31 0.59 -3.60
N PHE A 55 10.57 0.71 -4.90
CA PHE A 55 9.91 -0.12 -5.91
C PHE A 55 10.09 -1.61 -5.62
N VAL A 56 11.32 -2.06 -5.35
CA VAL A 56 11.63 -3.46 -5.05
C VAL A 56 10.89 -3.92 -3.80
N LEU A 57 10.89 -3.12 -2.73
CA LEU A 57 10.18 -3.45 -1.49
C LEU A 57 8.66 -3.57 -1.70
N ILE A 58 8.05 -2.65 -2.46
CA ILE A 58 6.62 -2.71 -2.76
C ILE A 58 6.29 -3.97 -3.57
N VAL A 59 7.04 -4.25 -4.63
CA VAL A 59 6.77 -5.39 -5.50
C VAL A 59 7.03 -6.72 -4.79
N PHE A 60 8.11 -6.87 -4.03
CA PHE A 60 8.40 -8.14 -3.35
C PHE A 60 7.50 -8.38 -2.14
N ILE A 61 7.33 -7.40 -1.28
CA ILE A 61 6.64 -7.59 0.00
C ILE A 61 5.13 -7.43 -0.20
N PHE A 62 4.70 -6.29 -0.72
CA PHE A 62 3.28 -5.98 -0.80
C PHE A 62 2.58 -6.71 -1.93
N VAL A 63 3.19 -6.80 -3.11
CA VAL A 63 2.59 -7.55 -4.23
C VAL A 63 2.91 -9.04 -4.13
N GLY A 64 4.19 -9.39 -3.98
CA GLY A 64 4.67 -10.78 -4.02
C GLY A 64 4.27 -11.63 -2.81
N ALA A 65 4.43 -11.12 -1.58
CA ALA A 65 4.06 -11.86 -0.39
C ALA A 65 2.60 -11.59 0.00
N ILE A 66 2.29 -10.35 0.36
CA ILE A 66 0.97 -9.98 0.91
C ILE A 66 -0.11 -10.10 -0.17
N GLY A 67 0.13 -9.57 -1.36
CA GLY A 67 -0.83 -9.53 -2.46
C GLY A 67 -1.19 -10.93 -2.94
N ILE A 68 -0.21 -11.77 -3.24
CA ILE A 68 -0.45 -13.16 -3.67
C ILE A 68 -1.20 -13.95 -2.59
N VAL A 69 -0.79 -13.87 -1.32
CA VAL A 69 -1.50 -14.56 -0.23
C VAL A 69 -2.94 -14.06 -0.12
N THR A 70 -3.15 -12.75 -0.20
CA THR A 70 -4.50 -12.15 -0.14
C THR A 70 -5.38 -12.60 -1.31
N VAL A 71 -4.85 -12.59 -2.54
CA VAL A 71 -5.55 -13.06 -3.74
C VAL A 71 -5.84 -14.56 -3.65
N ALA A 72 -4.88 -15.37 -3.20
CA ALA A 72 -5.05 -16.80 -3.03
C ALA A 72 -6.14 -17.12 -1.99
N LEU A 73 -6.12 -16.45 -0.83
CA LEU A 73 -7.16 -16.59 0.19
C LEU A 73 -8.53 -16.14 -0.30
N ALA A 74 -8.60 -15.02 -1.04
CA ALA A 74 -9.86 -14.56 -1.62
C ALA A 74 -10.39 -15.52 -2.70
N ALA A 75 -9.50 -16.20 -3.43
CA ALA A 75 -9.86 -17.21 -4.42
C ALA A 75 -10.33 -18.52 -3.77
N THR A 76 -9.69 -18.98 -2.71
CA THR A 76 -10.00 -20.25 -2.04
C THR A 76 -11.21 -20.14 -1.12
N TYR A 77 -11.37 -19.03 -0.40
CA TYR A 77 -12.50 -18.76 0.50
C TYR A 77 -13.56 -17.87 -0.16
N ARG A 78 -13.80 -18.09 -1.46
CA ARG A 78 -14.79 -17.35 -2.25
C ARG A 78 -16.21 -17.68 -1.77
N SER A 79 -16.63 -16.98 -0.72
CA SER A 79 -17.99 -16.96 -0.20
C SER A 79 -18.75 -15.83 -0.88
N ALA A 80 -20.00 -16.06 -1.28
CA ALA A 80 -20.84 -15.01 -1.88
C ALA A 80 -21.03 -13.90 -0.84
N PRO A 81 -20.39 -12.73 -1.01
CA PRO A 81 -20.40 -11.74 0.05
C PRO A 81 -21.72 -10.99 0.01
N GLU A 82 -22.39 -10.88 1.16
CA GLU A 82 -23.38 -9.82 1.34
C GLU A 82 -22.64 -8.47 1.25
N ARG A 83 -23.17 -7.53 0.46
CA ARG A 83 -22.55 -6.22 0.30
C ARG A 83 -22.65 -5.45 1.63
N GLN A 84 -21.60 -5.52 2.45
CA GLN A 84 -21.51 -4.82 3.74
C GLN A 84 -21.00 -3.37 3.63
N PHE A 85 -20.99 -2.79 2.41
CA PHE A 85 -20.58 -1.41 2.25
C PHE A 85 -21.71 -0.47 2.67
N SER A 86 -21.61 0.07 3.89
CA SER A 86 -22.48 1.16 4.34
C SER A 86 -22.03 2.47 3.68
N GLY A 87 -22.92 3.12 2.93
CA GLY A 87 -22.65 4.42 2.31
C GLY A 87 -22.26 5.52 3.30
N LEU A 88 -22.51 5.31 4.60
CA LEU A 88 -22.07 6.19 5.68
C LEU A 88 -20.54 6.32 5.76
N TRP A 89 -19.78 5.30 5.35
CA TRP A 89 -18.30 5.36 5.32
C TRP A 89 -17.75 6.27 4.21
N ALA A 90 -18.57 6.67 3.23
CA ALA A 90 -18.14 7.62 2.21
C ALA A 90 -17.88 9.02 2.82
N VAL A 91 -18.56 9.37 3.91
CA VAL A 91 -18.43 10.67 4.58
C VAL A 91 -17.02 10.89 5.16
N PRO A 92 -16.47 10.01 6.03
CA PRO A 92 -15.12 10.20 6.54
C PRO A 92 -14.05 10.13 5.43
N VAL A 93 -14.25 9.31 4.39
CA VAL A 93 -13.33 9.23 3.24
C VAL A 93 -13.30 10.55 2.46
N ALA A 94 -14.46 11.15 2.21
CA ALA A 94 -14.56 12.44 1.52
C ALA A 94 -13.91 13.56 2.34
N ILE A 95 -14.15 13.61 3.66
CA ILE A 95 -13.53 14.58 4.56
C ILE A 95 -12.00 14.44 4.53
N ALA A 96 -11.47 13.22 4.68
CA ALA A 96 -10.04 12.98 4.63
C ALA A 96 -9.42 13.41 3.30
N THR A 97 -10.11 13.14 2.18
CA THR A 97 -9.65 13.54 0.84
C THR A 97 -9.61 15.06 0.71
N VAL A 98 -10.63 15.78 1.18
CA VAL A 98 -10.66 17.26 1.16
C VAL A 98 -9.55 17.84 2.03
N ILE A 99 -9.31 17.30 3.22
CA ILE A 99 -8.24 17.76 4.11
C ILE A 99 -6.86 17.54 3.47
N ILE A 100 -6.60 16.36 2.92
CA ILE A 100 -5.32 16.04 2.29
C ILE A 100 -5.10 16.90 1.04
N ALA A 101 -6.09 16.97 0.14
CA ALA A 101 -6.01 17.77 -1.08
C ALA A 101 -5.85 19.26 -0.77
N GLY A 102 -6.60 19.78 0.21
CA GLY A 102 -6.49 21.15 0.67
C GLY A 102 -5.12 21.46 1.27
N SER A 103 -4.58 20.54 2.09
CA SER A 103 -3.24 20.67 2.68
C SER A 103 -2.15 20.73 1.61
N ILE A 104 -2.20 19.85 0.61
CA ILE A 104 -1.26 19.83 -0.51
C ILE A 104 -1.36 21.15 -1.31
N PHE A 105 -2.57 21.61 -1.59
CA PHE A 105 -2.79 22.86 -2.32
C PHE A 105 -2.23 24.08 -1.58
N MET A 106 -2.42 24.15 -0.25
CA MET A 106 -1.92 25.24 0.58
C MET A 106 -0.41 25.19 0.78
N ALA A 107 0.17 23.99 0.92
CA ALA A 107 1.60 23.81 1.15
C ALA A 107 2.48 24.25 -0.03
N ARG A 108 1.91 24.35 -1.25
CA ARG A 108 2.63 24.68 -2.50
C ARG A 108 3.99 23.97 -2.58
N PRO A 109 4.01 22.62 -2.47
CA PRO A 109 5.25 21.88 -2.43
C PRO A 109 6.08 22.23 -3.66
N GLN A 110 7.39 22.44 -3.45
CA GLN A 110 8.31 22.63 -4.55
C GLN A 110 8.32 21.38 -5.43
N PRO A 111 8.46 21.53 -6.76
CA PRO A 111 8.54 20.38 -7.65
C PRO A 111 9.69 19.47 -7.19
N ALA A 112 9.37 18.22 -6.88
CA ALA A 112 10.37 17.24 -6.51
C ALA A 112 11.38 17.08 -7.65
N VAL A 113 12.66 17.26 -7.36
CA VAL A 113 13.74 17.01 -8.31
C VAL A 113 13.99 15.50 -8.31
N PRO A 114 13.80 14.79 -9.44
CA PRO A 114 14.11 13.37 -9.54
C PRO A 114 15.57 13.12 -9.14
N GLY A 115 15.83 12.11 -8.31
CA GLY A 115 17.18 11.80 -7.82
C GLY A 115 17.68 12.64 -6.63
N ALA A 116 16.89 13.59 -6.10
CA ALA A 116 17.28 14.34 -4.90
C ALA A 116 17.17 13.54 -3.59
N ILE A 117 16.48 12.39 -3.62
CA ILE A 117 16.31 11.49 -2.48
C ILE A 117 17.20 10.27 -2.71
N GLU A 118 18.43 10.32 -2.22
CA GLU A 118 19.29 9.15 -2.14
C GLU A 118 18.81 8.25 -0.99
N PHE A 119 17.98 7.24 -1.32
CA PHE A 119 17.57 6.25 -0.34
C PHE A 119 18.64 5.16 -0.22
N ASP A 120 19.58 5.33 0.70
CA ASP A 120 20.58 4.32 1.04
C ASP A 120 20.18 3.56 2.32
N LEU A 121 19.76 2.29 2.17
CA LEU A 121 19.47 1.41 3.31
C LEU A 121 20.68 1.27 4.25
N ALA A 122 21.91 1.38 3.74
CA ALA A 122 23.11 1.27 4.55
C ALA A 122 23.25 2.42 5.55
N GLN A 123 22.68 3.59 5.25
CA GLN A 123 22.67 4.73 6.18
C GLN A 123 21.58 4.62 7.24
N PHE A 124 20.53 3.81 7.02
CA PHE A 124 19.44 3.62 7.98
C PHE A 124 19.81 2.73 9.18
N ILE A 125 20.64 1.70 8.95
CA ILE A 125 21.00 0.69 9.97
C ILE A 125 21.89 1.25 11.11
N PRO A 126 22.92 2.09 10.87
CA PRO A 126 23.80 2.56 11.94
C PRO A 126 23.23 3.71 12.77
N GLN A 127 22.09 4.29 12.39
CA GLN A 127 21.47 5.41 13.12
C GLN A 127 20.71 4.89 14.34
N THR A 128 21.18 5.27 15.54
CA THR A 128 20.65 4.82 16.83
C THR A 128 19.14 5.10 17.00
N GLU A 129 18.64 6.17 16.38
CA GLU A 129 17.23 6.56 16.42
C GLU A 129 16.32 5.53 15.73
N TYR A 130 16.78 4.91 14.63
CA TYR A 130 16.01 3.88 13.91
C TYR A 130 16.20 2.48 14.50
N LEU A 131 17.28 2.24 15.23
CA LEU A 131 17.55 0.94 15.86
C LEU A 131 16.43 0.55 16.84
N LEU A 132 15.98 1.49 17.66
CA LEU A 132 14.88 1.26 18.61
C LEU A 132 13.58 0.92 17.88
N ILE A 133 13.28 1.60 16.78
CA ILE A 133 12.12 1.31 15.93
C ILE A 133 12.21 -0.11 15.36
N VAL A 134 13.38 -0.50 14.85
CA VAL A 134 13.62 -1.84 14.30
C VAL A 134 13.41 -2.92 15.37
N VAL A 135 13.96 -2.73 16.57
CA VAL A 135 13.80 -3.68 17.68
C VAL A 135 12.32 -3.83 18.04
N LEU A 136 11.59 -2.72 18.20
CA LEU A 136 10.15 -2.76 18.49
C LEU A 136 9.35 -3.45 17.38
N LEU A 137 9.72 -3.21 16.12
CA LEU A 137 9.05 -3.82 14.98
C LEU A 137 9.30 -5.34 14.91
N VAL A 138 10.52 -5.78 15.18
CA VAL A 138 10.87 -7.20 15.30
C VAL A 138 10.11 -7.84 16.46
N SER A 139 10.07 -7.20 17.63
CA SER A 139 9.30 -7.70 18.77
C SER A 139 7.81 -7.83 18.44
N LEU A 140 7.23 -6.83 17.78
CA LEU A 140 5.83 -6.87 17.34
C LEU A 140 5.57 -8.03 16.39
N VAL A 141 6.45 -8.27 15.41
CA VAL A 141 6.33 -9.40 14.48
C VAL A 141 6.40 -10.74 15.22
N VAL A 142 7.34 -10.90 16.16
CA VAL A 142 7.44 -12.12 16.98
C VAL A 142 6.17 -12.34 17.79
N LEU A 143 5.66 -11.31 18.45
CA LEU A 143 4.42 -11.39 19.25
C LEU A 143 3.21 -11.74 18.37
N LEU A 144 3.11 -11.17 17.16
CA LEU A 144 2.05 -11.51 16.21
C LEU A 144 2.14 -12.98 15.77
N LEU A 145 3.35 -13.47 15.46
CA LEU A 145 3.54 -14.88 15.07
C LEU A 145 3.19 -15.84 16.22
N LEU A 146 3.57 -15.51 17.46
CA LEU A 146 3.19 -16.29 18.64
C LEU A 146 1.68 -16.28 18.85
N SER A 147 1.02 -15.13 18.71
CA SER A 147 -0.44 -15.01 18.84
C SER A 147 -1.18 -15.83 17.77
N ILE A 148 -0.72 -15.80 16.52
CA ILE A 148 -1.28 -16.62 15.44
C ILE A 148 -1.09 -18.11 15.74
N LEU A 149 0.08 -18.51 16.26
CA LEU A 149 0.37 -19.90 16.60
C LEU A 149 -0.51 -20.38 17.76
N GLU A 150 -0.69 -19.57 18.81
CA GLU A 150 -1.58 -19.88 19.94
C GLU A 150 -3.03 -20.07 19.48
N ILE A 151 -3.56 -19.17 18.65
CA ILE A 151 -4.92 -19.28 18.08
C ILE A 151 -5.06 -20.53 17.21
N GLY A 152 -4.02 -20.87 16.44
CA GLY A 152 -3.99 -22.07 15.60
C GLY A 152 -3.93 -23.38 16.39
N VAL A 153 -3.18 -23.40 17.51
CA VAL A 153 -3.00 -24.57 18.37
C VAL A 153 -4.18 -24.78 19.33
N GLY A 154 -4.75 -23.70 19.88
CA GLY A 154 -5.90 -23.74 20.81
C GLY A 154 -7.20 -24.29 20.21
N ARG A 155 -7.30 -24.43 18.88
CA ARG A 155 -8.41 -25.10 18.19
C ARG A 155 -8.28 -26.62 18.08
N ARG A 156 -7.17 -27.22 18.57
CA ARG A 156 -6.90 -28.68 18.48
C ARG A 156 -7.06 -29.44 19.80
N SER A 157 -7.58 -28.84 20.87
CA SER A 157 -7.93 -29.53 22.14
C SER A 157 -9.44 -29.50 22.37
#